data_AF-V4AXY4-F1
#
_entry.id   AF-V4AXY4-F1
#
_cell.length_a   1.000
_cell.length_b   1.000
_cell.length_c   1.000
_cell.angle_alpha   90.00
_cell.angle_beta   90.00
_cell.angle_gamma   90.00
#
_symmetry.space_group_name_H-M   'P 1'
#
loop_
_entity.id
_entity.type
_entity.pdbx_description
1 polymer ?
#
loop_
_entity_poly.entity_id
_entity_poly.type
_entity_poly.pdbx_seq_one_letter_code
_entity_poly.pdbx_strand_id
1 'polypeptide(L)'
;TKYVHQKEKLTSQLTLFLMSVYSTLNLDNASPGVMREFLVWKDSTGKTKVHLDSCVFRTQSDKASCKCPIRRAASSLDTLIGQLRAIFRDHGRGSDWNEVLGFGNPMAAPSIKRHLQAVTLEQSK
;
A
#
# COMPACT_ATOMS: atom_id res chain seq x y z
N THR A 1 17.90 2.53 -16.00
CA THR A 1 17.79 3.76 -15.16
C THR A 1 17.46 3.37 -13.73
N LYS A 2 17.68 4.24 -12.73
CA LYS A 2 17.34 3.96 -11.31
C LYS A 2 15.87 3.54 -11.12
N TYR A 3 14.96 4.11 -11.92
CA TYR A 3 13.54 3.80 -11.90
C TYR A 3 13.23 2.35 -12.28
N VAL A 4 13.87 1.82 -13.33
CA VAL A 4 13.66 0.42 -13.78
C VAL A 4 14.02 -0.55 -12.68
N HIS A 5 15.18 -0.36 -12.03
CA HIS A 5 15.61 -1.22 -10.94
C HIS A 5 14.69 -1.16 -9.72
N GLN A 6 14.19 0.04 -9.38
CA GLN A 6 13.20 0.19 -8.29
C GLN A 6 11.89 -0.54 -8.59
N LYS A 7 11.43 -0.46 -9.84
CA LYS A 7 10.22 -1.15 -10.28
C LYS A 7 10.40 -2.67 -10.26
N GLU A 8 11.51 -3.19 -10.78
CA GLU A 8 11.84 -4.63 -10.72
C GLU A 8 11.82 -5.14 -9.28
N LYS A 9 12.50 -4.44 -8.37
CA LYS A 9 12.52 -4.77 -6.95
C LYS A 9 11.11 -4.78 -6.34
N LEU A 10 10.27 -3.81 -6.68
CA LEU A 10 8.89 -3.75 -6.20
C LEU A 10 8.05 -4.91 -6.75
N THR A 11 8.20 -5.23 -8.04
CA THR A 11 7.55 -6.39 -8.66
C THR A 11 7.96 -7.68 -7.96
N SER A 12 9.26 -7.90 -7.72
CA SER A 12 9.75 -9.09 -7.01
C SER A 12 9.18 -9.18 -5.59
N GLN A 13 9.11 -8.07 -4.86
CA GLN A 13 8.50 -8.03 -3.53
C GLN A 13 7.02 -8.38 -3.56
N LEU A 14 6.27 -7.88 -4.54
CA LEU A 14 4.86 -8.20 -4.71
C LEU A 14 4.66 -9.69 -5.04
N THR A 15 5.41 -10.23 -6.00
CA THR A 15 5.34 -11.65 -6.35
C THR A 15 5.65 -12.55 -5.16
N LEU A 16 6.71 -12.24 -4.40
CA LEU A 16 7.06 -12.99 -3.18
C LEU A 16 5.95 -12.91 -2.13
N PHE A 17 5.38 -11.72 -1.90
CA PHE A 17 4.27 -11.56 -0.96
C PHE A 17 3.08 -12.42 -1.38
N LEU A 18 2.64 -12.31 -2.63
CA LEU A 18 1.52 -13.09 -3.16
C LEU A 18 1.76 -14.59 -2.98
N MET A 19 2.91 -15.11 -3.41
CA MET A 19 3.24 -16.53 -3.28
C MET A 19 3.32 -17.00 -1.83
N SER A 20 3.87 -16.17 -0.92
CA SER A 20 4.08 -16.55 0.48
C SER A 20 2.81 -16.54 1.32
N VAL A 21 1.90 -15.60 1.06
CA VAL A 21 0.67 -15.43 1.84
C VAL A 21 -0.50 -16.17 1.19
N TYR A 22 -0.50 -16.26 -0.15
CA TYR A 22 -1.55 -16.89 -0.94
C TYR A 22 -0.93 -17.67 -2.10
N SER A 23 -0.57 -18.93 -1.85
CA SER A 23 0.17 -19.80 -2.80
C SER A 23 -0.44 -19.92 -4.21
N THR A 24 -1.72 -19.59 -4.38
CA THR A 24 -2.45 -19.62 -5.66
C THR A 24 -2.57 -18.26 -6.34
N LEU A 25 -2.12 -17.17 -5.71
CA LEU A 25 -2.23 -15.82 -6.24
C LEU A 25 -0.96 -15.34 -6.94
N ASN A 26 -1.17 -14.60 -8.02
CA ASN A 26 -0.16 -13.97 -8.84
C ASN A 26 -0.71 -12.63 -9.38
N LEU A 27 0.02 -12.00 -10.30
CA LEU A 27 -0.41 -10.72 -10.88
C LEU A 27 -1.68 -10.85 -11.73
N ASP A 28 -2.01 -12.01 -12.29
CA ASP A 28 -3.20 -12.22 -13.12
C ASP A 28 -4.49 -12.22 -12.31
N ASN A 29 -4.45 -12.77 -11.09
CA ASN A 29 -5.64 -12.99 -10.26
C ASN A 29 -5.63 -12.21 -8.94
N ALA A 30 -4.65 -11.33 -8.70
CA ALA A 30 -4.64 -10.44 -7.54
C ALA A 30 -5.92 -9.61 -7.45
N SER A 31 -6.49 -9.53 -6.24
CA SER A 31 -7.70 -8.77 -5.91
C SER A 31 -7.37 -7.51 -5.11
N PRO A 32 -8.25 -6.49 -5.09
CA PRO A 32 -8.06 -5.28 -4.29
C PRO A 32 -7.91 -5.54 -2.80
N GLY A 33 -8.52 -6.61 -2.27
CA GLY A 33 -8.37 -7.01 -0.87
C GLY A 33 -6.93 -7.37 -0.55
N VAL A 34 -6.37 -8.31 -1.32
CA VAL A 34 -4.98 -8.76 -1.17
C VAL A 34 -3.98 -7.63 -1.44
N MET A 35 -4.27 -6.77 -2.42
CA MET A 35 -3.44 -5.59 -2.67
C MET A 35 -3.43 -4.61 -1.49
N ARG A 36 -4.55 -4.45 -0.79
CA ARG A 36 -4.58 -3.64 0.44
C ARG A 36 -3.72 -4.26 1.54
N GLU A 37 -3.76 -5.57 1.69
CA GLU A 37 -2.90 -6.27 2.67
C GLU A 37 -1.42 -6.11 2.33
N PHE A 38 -1.06 -6.13 1.05
CA PHE A 38 0.30 -5.80 0.62
C PHE A 38 0.70 -4.37 1.02
N LEU A 39 -0.20 -3.38 0.86
CA LEU A 39 0.07 -2.00 1.30
C LEU A 39 0.31 -1.92 2.81
N VAL A 40 -0.49 -2.62 3.62
CA VAL A 40 -0.30 -2.71 5.07
C VAL A 40 1.01 -3.43 5.41
N TRP A 41 1.36 -4.49 4.70
CA TRP A 41 2.65 -5.17 4.90
C TRP A 41 3.84 -4.23 4.62
N LYS A 42 3.72 -3.31 3.66
CA LYS A 42 4.74 -2.29 3.38
C LYS A 42 4.87 -1.23 4.48
N ASP A 43 3.88 -1.05 5.36
CA ASP A 43 3.95 -0.12 6.49
C ASP A 43 5.00 -0.52 7.54
N SER A 44 5.37 -1.80 7.63
CA SER A 44 6.41 -2.30 8.54
C SER A 44 7.77 -1.61 8.37
N THR A 45 8.01 -1.01 7.20
CA THR A 45 9.24 -0.26 6.88
C THR A 45 9.05 1.27 6.93
N GLY A 46 7.91 1.71 7.45
CA GLY A 46 7.57 3.11 7.62
C GLY A 46 8.43 3.84 8.63
N LYS A 47 8.31 5.17 8.65
CA LYS A 47 8.99 6.05 9.62
C LYS A 47 8.05 7.08 10.25
N THR A 48 6.80 7.13 9.81
CA THR A 48 5.82 8.10 10.29
C THR A 48 5.14 7.54 11.53
N LYS A 49 5.32 8.17 12.70
CA LYS A 49 4.51 7.85 13.88
C LYS A 49 3.09 8.36 13.65
N VAL A 50 2.11 7.49 13.84
CA VAL A 50 0.70 7.79 13.68
C VAL A 50 0.05 7.82 15.05
N HIS A 51 -0.15 9.01 15.59
CA HIS A 51 -0.66 9.19 16.94
C HIS A 51 -2.15 8.80 17.02
N LEU A 52 -2.49 7.90 17.93
CA LEU A 52 -3.88 7.63 18.26
C LEU A 52 -4.51 8.88 18.91
N ASP A 53 -5.82 9.05 18.76
CA ASP A 53 -6.52 10.21 19.34
C ASP A 53 -6.34 10.30 20.87
N SER A 54 -6.12 9.16 21.55
CA SER A 54 -5.82 9.06 22.99
C SER A 54 -4.33 9.24 23.35
N CYS A 55 -3.45 9.54 22.38
CA CYS A 55 -2.03 9.63 22.62
C CYS A 55 -1.63 10.92 23.35
N VAL A 56 -1.22 10.78 24.60
CA VAL A 56 -0.72 11.89 25.44
C VAL A 56 0.56 12.54 24.91
N PHE A 57 1.33 11.85 24.07
CA PHE A 57 2.58 12.33 23.48
C PHE A 57 2.38 13.10 22.16
N ARG A 58 1.14 13.35 21.73
CA ARG A 58 0.84 14.02 20.45
C ARG A 58 1.36 15.46 20.39
N THR A 59 1.37 16.17 21.53
CA THR A 59 1.83 17.56 21.63
C THR A 59 3.24 17.70 22.23
N GLN A 60 3.88 16.59 22.63
CA GLN A 60 5.19 16.61 23.27
C GLN A 60 6.31 16.44 22.25
N SER A 61 7.37 17.23 22.41
CA SER A 61 8.58 17.18 21.59
C SER A 61 9.43 15.94 21.89
N ASP A 62 9.36 15.38 23.10
CA ASP A 62 10.11 14.20 23.49
C ASP A 62 9.34 12.90 23.17
N LYS A 63 9.46 12.47 21.91
CA LYS A 63 8.67 11.38 21.30
C LYS A 63 9.19 9.97 21.63
N ALA A 64 10.19 9.86 22.50
CA ALA A 64 10.94 8.63 22.77
C ALA A 64 10.08 7.51 23.38
N SER A 65 9.07 7.83 24.19
CA SER A 65 8.22 6.86 24.89
C SER A 65 6.90 6.51 24.17
N CYS A 66 6.59 7.18 23.06
CA CYS A 66 5.33 6.98 22.34
C CYS A 66 5.29 5.61 21.64
N LYS A 67 4.34 4.75 22.04
CA LYS A 67 4.08 3.40 21.48
C LYS A 67 3.06 3.39 20.33
N CYS A 68 2.70 4.54 19.78
CA CYS A 68 1.79 4.61 18.65
C CYS A 68 2.39 3.91 17.41
N PRO A 69 1.53 3.35 16.53
CA PRO A 69 1.99 2.61 15.37
C PRO A 69 2.84 3.50 14.44
N ILE A 70 3.81 2.86 13.77
CA ILE A 70 4.60 3.48 12.72
C ILE A 70 4.05 3.01 11.38
N ARG A 71 3.79 3.95 10.47
CA ARG A 71 3.33 3.68 9.10
C ARG A 71 4.21 4.38 8.07
N ARG A 72 4.03 4.04 6.79
CA ARG A 72 4.57 4.88 5.70
C ARG A 72 3.80 6.19 5.62
N ALA A 73 4.50 7.27 5.27
CA ALA A 73 3.84 8.54 4.99
C ALA A 73 2.81 8.39 3.85
N ALA A 74 1.67 9.07 3.97
CA ALA A 74 0.58 9.02 3.00
C ALA A 74 1.04 9.36 1.58
N SER A 75 1.93 10.35 1.43
CA SER A 75 2.54 10.70 0.13
C SER A 75 3.39 9.57 -0.47
N SER A 76 4.12 8.84 0.39
CA SER A 76 4.89 7.67 -0.02
C SER A 76 3.98 6.49 -0.39
N LEU A 77 2.84 6.35 0.30
CA LEU A 77 1.81 5.35 -0.01
C LEU A 77 1.14 5.64 -1.36
N ASP A 78 0.80 6.90 -1.64
CA ASP A 78 0.25 7.32 -2.93
C ASP A 78 1.23 7.05 -4.09
N THR A 79 2.51 7.39 -3.89
CA THR A 79 3.56 7.07 -4.87
C THR A 79 3.65 5.56 -5.12
N LEU A 80 3.62 4.74 -4.06
CA LEU A 80 3.62 3.28 -4.15
C LEU A 80 2.40 2.76 -4.93
N ILE A 81 1.21 3.30 -4.68
CA ILE A 81 -0.01 2.95 -5.41
C ILE A 81 0.16 3.24 -6.91
N GLY A 82 0.72 4.41 -7.27
CA GLY A 82 1.02 4.76 -8.66
C GLY A 82 2.01 3.79 -9.32
N GLN A 83 3.07 3.39 -8.61
CA GLN A 83 4.03 2.40 -9.11
C GLN A 83 3.39 1.02 -9.33
N LEU A 84 2.55 0.57 -8.39
CA LEU A 84 1.85 -0.71 -8.53
C LEU A 84 0.83 -0.70 -9.68
N ARG A 85 0.12 0.42 -9.90
CA ARG A 85 -0.74 0.59 -11.09
C ARG A 85 0.05 0.40 -12.38
N ALA A 86 1.26 0.97 -12.44
CA ALA A 86 2.14 0.79 -13.60
C ALA A 86 2.61 -0.65 -13.79
N ILE A 87 2.89 -1.38 -12.70
CA ILE A 87 3.23 -2.81 -12.75
C ILE A 87 2.07 -3.61 -13.35
N PHE A 88 0.84 -3.42 -12.86
CA PHE A 88 -0.33 -4.15 -13.39
C PHE A 88 -0.65 -3.79 -14.83
N ARG A 89 -0.55 -2.51 -15.21
CA ARG A 89 -0.76 -2.09 -16.60
C ARG A 89 0.23 -2.76 -17.55
N ASP A 90 1.51 -2.80 -17.18
CA ASP A 90 2.54 -3.43 -18.01
C ASP A 90 2.41 -4.96 -18.01
N HIS A 91 1.67 -5.53 -17.05
CA HIS A 91 1.24 -6.92 -17.01
C HIS A 91 -0.12 -7.16 -17.71
N GLY A 92 -0.62 -6.20 -18.51
CA GLY A 92 -1.87 -6.34 -19.26
C GLY A 92 -3.16 -6.06 -18.46
N ARG A 93 -3.07 -5.76 -17.16
CA ARG A 93 -4.20 -5.41 -16.29
C ARG A 93 -4.31 -3.90 -16.10
N GLY A 94 -4.41 -3.17 -17.20
CA GLY A 94 -4.40 -1.70 -17.22
C GLY A 94 -5.76 -1.02 -17.05
N SER A 95 -6.86 -1.74 -17.28
CA SER A 95 -8.22 -1.20 -17.21
C SER A 95 -8.67 -0.90 -15.77
N ASP A 96 -9.74 -0.14 -15.63
CA ASP A 96 -10.39 0.05 -14.33
C ASP A 96 -10.84 -1.29 -13.74
N TRP A 97 -10.82 -1.35 -12.41
CA TRP A 97 -11.29 -2.53 -11.68
C TRP A 97 -12.80 -2.71 -11.85
N ASN A 98 -13.22 -3.89 -12.28
CA ASN A 98 -14.61 -4.31 -12.33
C ASN A 98 -14.88 -5.33 -11.21
N GLU A 99 -15.65 -4.93 -10.21
CA GLU A 99 -15.98 -5.77 -9.05
C GLU A 99 -16.80 -7.02 -9.42
N VAL A 100 -17.67 -6.92 -10.44
CA VAL A 100 -18.54 -8.04 -10.87
C VAL A 100 -17.72 -9.10 -11.61
N LEU A 101 -16.81 -8.67 -12.48
CA LEU A 101 -15.96 -9.57 -13.26
C LEU A 101 -14.70 -10.02 -12.52
N GLY A 102 -14.35 -9.37 -11.41
CA GLY A 102 -13.11 -9.62 -10.68
C GLY A 102 -11.85 -9.34 -11.52
N PHE A 103 -11.96 -8.44 -12.51
CA PHE A 103 -10.92 -8.19 -13.50
C PHE A 103 -10.60 -6.69 -13.64
N GLY A 104 -9.44 -6.39 -14.23
CA GLY A 104 -8.87 -5.05 -14.34
C GLY A 104 -7.74 -4.82 -13.33
N ASN A 105 -7.36 -3.56 -13.14
CA ASN A 105 -6.26 -3.18 -12.26
C ASN A 105 -6.71 -3.14 -10.80
N PRO A 106 -6.24 -4.04 -9.92
CA PRO A 106 -6.72 -4.07 -8.53
C PRO A 106 -6.32 -2.80 -7.75
N MET A 107 -5.29 -2.07 -8.19
CA MET A 107 -4.89 -0.79 -7.59
C MET A 107 -5.75 0.40 -8.06
N ALA A 108 -6.60 0.21 -9.06
CA ALA A 108 -7.59 1.19 -9.49
C ALA A 108 -8.94 1.06 -8.74
N ALA A 109 -9.09 0.03 -7.89
CA ALA A 109 -10.35 -0.20 -7.19
C ALA A 109 -10.70 0.95 -6.21
N PRO A 110 -12.00 1.29 -6.06
CA PRO A 110 -12.44 2.31 -5.10
C PRO A 110 -12.01 2.03 -3.66
N SER A 111 -11.85 0.74 -3.33
CA SER A 111 -11.43 0.27 -2.02
C SER A 111 -9.98 0.66 -1.67
N ILE A 112 -9.08 0.72 -2.66
CA ILE A 112 -7.70 1.21 -2.52
C ILE A 112 -7.69 2.72 -2.33
N LYS A 113 -8.51 3.47 -3.07
CA LYS A 113 -8.66 4.93 -2.90
C LYS A 113 -9.13 5.27 -1.47
N ARG A 114 -10.14 4.56 -0.97
CA ARG A 114 -10.64 4.71 0.40
C ARG A 114 -9.56 4.43 1.45
N HIS A 115 -8.71 3.43 1.22
CA HIS A 115 -7.59 3.13 2.11
C HIS A 115 -6.58 4.29 2.19
N LEU A 116 -6.17 4.85 1.04
CA LEU A 116 -5.29 6.02 1.02
C LEU A 116 -5.91 7.24 1.72
N GLN A 117 -7.20 7.49 1.52
CA GLN A 117 -7.93 8.57 2.19
C GLN A 117 -7.95 8.37 3.71
N ALA A 118 -8.19 7.14 4.18
CA ALA A 118 -8.17 6.81 5.60
C ALA A 118 -6.79 7.07 6.22
N VAL A 119 -5.71 6.63 5.55
CA VAL A 119 -4.33 6.88 6.01
C VAL A 119 -3.99 8.38 6.01
N THR A 120 -4.45 9.12 5.00
CA THR A 120 -4.24 10.57 4.91
C THR A 120 -4.92 11.29 6.07
N LEU A 121 -6.17 10.92 6.36
CA LEU A 121 -6.91 11.48 7.49
C LEU A 121 -6.24 11.13 8.83
N GLU A 122 -5.84 9.87 9.00
CA GLU A 122 -5.15 9.37 10.20
C GLU A 122 -3.84 10.15 10.47
N GLN A 123 -3.11 10.52 9.42
CA GLN A 123 -1.83 11.25 9.52
C GLN A 123 -1.97 12.77 9.55
N SER A 124 -3.13 13.31 9.17
CA SER A 124 -3.41 14.76 9.26
C SER A 124 -3.83 15.21 10.66
N LYS A 125 -4.09 14.26 11.55
CA LYS A 125 -4.38 14.46 12.97
C LYS A 125 -3.08 14.55 13.76
#